data_AF-A0A0D6JRA9-F1
#
_entry.id   AF-A0A0D6JRA9-F1
#
_cell.length_a   1.000
_cell.length_b   1.000
_cell.length_c   1.000
_cell.angle_alpha   90.00
_cell.angle_beta   90.00
_cell.angle_gamma   90.00
#
_symmetry.space_group_name_H-M   'P 1'
#
loop_
_entity.id
_entity.type
_entity.pdbx_description
1 polymer ?
#
loop_
_entity_poly.entity_id
_entity_poly.type
_entity_poly.pdbx_seq_one_letter_code
_entity_poly.pdbx_strand_id
1 'polypeptide(L)'
;MGPPVAAMRDHLPDRERLSLHPLFAPHNAPGNVAAVADEPGAYTDALLADLDAAGNRVFETTPEEHDAAMETVQAAAHAAVLSFGLAADDVREEFATPISAALDELVASVSGGTPRVYADIQSSFGEGTDRVADAARELAAADDEAFADLYRRVSRGDDAPIDSTRASADDRDQTDKHDPVE
;
A
#
# COMPACT_ATOMS: atom_id res chain seq x y z
N MET A 1 -4.15 0.82 -9.97
CA MET A 1 -3.75 0.12 -11.19
C MET A 1 -4.45 0.70 -12.42
N GLY A 2 -4.79 1.98 -12.43
CA GLY A 2 -5.63 2.58 -13.47
C GLY A 2 -5.03 2.44 -14.87
N PRO A 3 -3.79 2.91 -15.12
CA PRO A 3 -3.21 2.88 -16.46
C PRO A 3 -3.07 1.47 -17.06
N PRO A 4 -2.57 0.45 -16.31
CA PRO A 4 -2.55 -0.93 -16.81
C PRO A 4 -3.93 -1.48 -17.14
N VAL A 5 -4.93 -1.26 -16.29
CA VAL A 5 -6.30 -1.76 -16.53
C VAL A 5 -6.93 -1.09 -17.75
N ALA A 6 -6.77 0.22 -17.90
CA ALA A 6 -7.24 0.95 -19.08
C ALA A 6 -6.60 0.43 -20.37
N ALA A 7 -5.28 0.22 -20.37
CA ALA A 7 -4.57 -0.34 -21.52
C ALA A 7 -5.05 -1.75 -21.89
N MET A 8 -5.34 -2.60 -20.90
CA MET A 8 -5.91 -3.92 -21.15
C MET A 8 -7.32 -3.83 -21.75
N ARG A 9 -8.18 -2.93 -21.28
CA ARG A 9 -9.52 -2.70 -21.87
C ARG A 9 -9.43 -2.26 -23.33
N ASP A 10 -8.51 -1.35 -23.64
CA ASP A 10 -8.36 -0.80 -24.99
C ASP A 10 -7.84 -1.83 -26.01
N HIS A 11 -6.92 -2.69 -25.58
CA HIS A 11 -6.23 -3.62 -26.47
C HIS A 11 -6.78 -5.05 -26.44
N LEU A 12 -7.47 -5.44 -25.38
CA LEU A 12 -7.97 -6.81 -25.15
C LEU A 12 -9.44 -6.82 -24.68
N PRO A 13 -10.37 -6.16 -25.39
CA PRO A 13 -11.75 -5.99 -24.93
C PRO A 13 -12.50 -7.33 -24.77
N ASP A 14 -12.17 -8.33 -25.59
CA ASP A 14 -12.84 -9.64 -25.62
C ASP A 14 -12.07 -10.73 -24.85
N ARG A 15 -11.21 -10.34 -23.91
CA ARG A 15 -10.38 -11.25 -23.11
C ARG A 15 -10.64 -11.05 -21.63
N GLU A 16 -10.37 -12.10 -20.85
CA GLU A 16 -10.27 -12.00 -19.39
C GLU A 16 -9.10 -11.07 -19.03
N ARG A 17 -9.30 -10.21 -18.03
CA ARG A 17 -8.36 -9.15 -17.63
C ARG A 17 -8.25 -9.10 -16.12
N LEU A 18 -7.04 -9.32 -15.62
CA LEU A 18 -6.69 -9.27 -14.21
C LEU A 18 -5.37 -8.51 -14.05
N SER A 19 -5.39 -7.46 -13.24
CA SER A 19 -4.18 -6.76 -12.83
C SER A 19 -3.78 -7.21 -11.43
N LEU A 20 -2.49 -7.49 -11.23
CA LEU A 20 -1.94 -7.98 -9.97
C LEU A 20 -0.77 -7.11 -9.53
N HIS A 21 -0.68 -6.83 -8.23
CA HIS A 21 0.46 -6.15 -7.61
C HIS A 21 0.86 -6.90 -6.34
N PRO A 22 1.90 -7.76 -6.43
CA PRO A 22 2.54 -8.31 -5.26
C PRO A 22 3.18 -7.20 -4.43
N LEU A 23 2.78 -7.05 -3.16
CA LEU A 23 3.26 -6.01 -2.26
C LEU A 23 4.56 -6.43 -1.54
N PHE A 24 5.42 -7.15 -2.25
CA PHE A 24 6.66 -7.70 -1.72
C PHE A 24 7.69 -7.92 -2.83
N ALA A 25 8.98 -7.87 -2.48
CA ALA A 25 10.06 -8.25 -3.37
C ALA A 25 10.12 -9.79 -3.54
N PRO A 26 10.63 -10.33 -4.65
CA PRO A 26 10.59 -11.78 -4.92
C PRO A 26 11.16 -12.69 -3.81
N HIS A 27 12.18 -12.24 -3.09
CA HIS A 27 12.80 -12.99 -1.98
C HIS A 27 11.99 -12.96 -0.68
N ASN A 28 10.97 -12.10 -0.60
CA ASN A 28 10.05 -11.97 0.54
C ASN A 28 8.70 -12.68 0.28
N ALA A 29 8.61 -13.49 -0.77
CA ALA A 29 7.45 -14.32 -1.02
C ALA A 29 7.32 -15.43 0.06
N PRO A 30 6.09 -15.86 0.41
CA PRO A 30 4.80 -15.34 -0.06
C PRO A 30 4.35 -14.08 0.70
N GLY A 31 3.37 -13.35 0.17
CA GLY A 31 2.85 -12.14 0.81
C GLY A 31 1.49 -11.68 0.29
N ASN A 32 1.15 -10.42 0.57
CA ASN A 32 -0.09 -9.82 0.10
C ASN A 32 0.00 -9.51 -1.41
N VAL A 33 -1.07 -9.79 -2.15
CA VAL A 33 -1.20 -9.46 -3.58
C VAL A 33 -2.51 -8.72 -3.79
N ALA A 34 -2.43 -7.46 -4.20
CA ALA A 34 -3.62 -6.71 -4.61
C ALA A 34 -4.06 -7.19 -5.99
N ALA A 35 -5.35 -7.41 -6.17
CA ALA A 35 -5.95 -7.87 -7.42
C ALA A 35 -7.06 -6.93 -7.88
N VAL A 36 -7.03 -6.51 -9.14
CA VAL A 36 -8.15 -5.87 -9.82
C VAL A 36 -8.62 -6.80 -10.93
N ALA A 37 -9.73 -7.49 -10.67
CA ALA A 37 -10.41 -8.34 -11.65
C ALA A 37 -11.34 -7.48 -12.52
N ASP A 38 -10.81 -6.99 -13.65
CA ASP A 38 -11.55 -6.11 -14.55
C ASP A 38 -12.56 -6.88 -15.41
N GLU A 39 -12.16 -8.05 -15.91
CA GLU A 39 -13.02 -8.99 -16.62
C GLU A 39 -12.64 -10.41 -16.16
N PRO A 40 -13.25 -10.90 -15.08
CA PRO A 40 -12.92 -12.21 -14.55
C PRO A 40 -13.42 -13.33 -15.47
N GLY A 41 -12.73 -14.46 -15.44
CA GLY A 41 -13.16 -15.70 -16.05
C GLY A 41 -12.30 -16.88 -15.61
N ALA A 42 -12.43 -18.00 -16.32
CA ALA A 42 -11.89 -19.28 -15.88
C ALA A 42 -10.36 -19.28 -15.72
N TYR A 43 -9.63 -18.49 -16.53
CA TYR A 43 -8.18 -18.40 -16.44
C TYR A 43 -7.74 -17.47 -15.31
N THR A 44 -8.42 -16.34 -15.10
CA THR A 44 -8.10 -15.45 -13.97
C THR A 44 -8.39 -16.14 -12.65
N ASP A 45 -9.50 -16.89 -12.55
CA ASP A 45 -9.88 -17.62 -11.35
C ASP A 45 -8.86 -18.73 -11.02
N ALA A 46 -8.42 -19.47 -12.04
CA ALA A 46 -7.37 -20.47 -11.87
C ALA A 46 -6.04 -19.85 -11.39
N LEU A 47 -5.65 -18.71 -11.96
CA LEU A 47 -4.44 -17.99 -11.55
C LEU A 47 -4.53 -17.50 -10.09
N LEU A 48 -5.67 -16.97 -9.67
CA LEU A 48 -5.89 -16.51 -8.30
C LEU A 48 -5.81 -17.70 -7.31
N ALA A 49 -6.38 -18.85 -7.67
CA ALA A 49 -6.30 -20.07 -6.87
C ALA A 49 -4.86 -20.60 -6.75
N ASP A 50 -4.06 -20.52 -7.82
CA ASP A 50 -2.65 -20.91 -7.79
C ASP A 50 -1.82 -20.00 -6.86
N LEU A 51 -2.11 -18.70 -6.84
CA LEU A 51 -1.44 -17.74 -5.94
C LEU A 51 -1.78 -18.02 -4.48
N ASP A 52 -3.04 -18.29 -4.17
CA ASP A 52 -3.49 -18.68 -2.82
C ASP A 52 -2.87 -20.00 -2.37
N ALA A 53 -2.84 -21.01 -3.25
CA ALA A 53 -2.19 -22.30 -2.99
C ALA A 53 -0.67 -22.16 -2.77
N ALA A 54 -0.03 -21.16 -3.38
CA ALA A 54 1.37 -20.80 -3.12
C ALA A 54 1.58 -20.04 -1.79
N GLY A 55 0.52 -19.79 -1.03
CA GLY A 55 0.56 -19.16 0.29
C GLY A 55 0.44 -17.63 0.27
N ASN A 56 0.11 -17.03 -0.89
CA ASN A 56 -0.11 -15.59 -0.96
C ASN A 56 -1.51 -15.24 -0.47
N ARG A 57 -1.64 -14.08 0.17
CA ARG A 57 -2.95 -13.53 0.50
C ARG A 57 -3.37 -12.60 -0.63
N VAL A 58 -4.18 -13.11 -1.55
CA VAL A 58 -4.77 -12.28 -2.60
C VAL A 58 -6.00 -11.57 -2.06
N PHE A 59 -6.11 -10.27 -2.32
CA PHE A 59 -7.28 -9.48 -1.96
C PHE A 59 -7.71 -8.61 -3.15
N GLU A 60 -9.02 -8.55 -3.37
CA GLU A 60 -9.59 -7.71 -4.42
C GLU A 60 -9.66 -6.24 -4.00
N THR A 61 -9.49 -5.35 -4.98
CA THR A 61 -9.59 -3.90 -4.84
C THR A 61 -10.01 -3.27 -6.18
N THR A 62 -10.27 -1.98 -6.20
CA THR A 62 -10.48 -1.21 -7.44
C THR A 62 -9.19 -0.53 -7.91
N PRO A 63 -9.06 -0.14 -9.19
CA PRO A 63 -7.92 0.66 -9.64
C PRO A 63 -7.70 1.91 -8.80
N GLU A 64 -8.78 2.62 -8.45
CA GLU A 64 -8.77 3.89 -7.73
C GLU A 64 -8.38 3.70 -6.27
N GLU A 65 -8.97 2.71 -5.58
CA GLU A 65 -8.61 2.40 -4.18
C GLU A 65 -7.16 1.95 -4.08
N HIS A 66 -6.72 1.07 -4.99
CA HIS A 66 -5.32 0.65 -5.07
C HIS A 66 -4.38 1.85 -5.23
N ASP A 67 -4.62 2.71 -6.22
CA ASP A 67 -3.70 3.81 -6.52
C ASP A 67 -3.64 4.82 -5.38
N ALA A 68 -4.79 5.19 -4.80
CA ALA A 68 -4.84 6.05 -3.62
C ALA A 68 -4.08 5.44 -2.43
N ALA A 69 -4.20 4.14 -2.19
CA ALA A 69 -3.46 3.46 -1.11
C ALA A 69 -1.94 3.47 -1.38
N MET A 70 -1.51 3.22 -2.61
CA MET A 70 -0.09 3.15 -2.97
C MET A 70 0.64 4.50 -2.87
N GLU A 71 -0.06 5.63 -3.02
CA GLU A 71 0.55 6.93 -2.76
C GLU A 71 1.11 7.04 -1.33
N THR A 72 0.45 6.45 -0.34
CA THR A 72 0.94 6.48 1.04
C THR A 72 1.89 5.31 1.30
N VAL A 73 1.48 4.09 0.96
CA VAL A 73 2.20 2.86 1.32
C VAL A 73 3.52 2.72 0.57
N GLN A 74 3.61 3.20 -0.67
CA GLN A 74 4.81 3.10 -1.51
C GLN A 74 5.47 4.46 -1.67
N ALA A 75 4.76 5.45 -2.22
CA ALA A 75 5.39 6.70 -2.63
C ALA A 75 5.84 7.55 -1.46
N ALA A 76 4.95 7.85 -0.50
CA ALA A 76 5.29 8.60 0.70
C ALA A 76 6.34 7.86 1.56
N ALA A 77 6.18 6.54 1.76
CA ALA A 77 7.13 5.74 2.52
C ALA A 77 8.55 5.79 1.92
N HIS A 78 8.69 5.53 0.61
CA HIS A 78 9.99 5.62 -0.06
C HIS A 78 10.53 7.05 -0.07
N ALA A 79 9.69 8.06 -0.29
CA ALA A 79 10.10 9.46 -0.24
C ALA A 79 10.66 9.84 1.13
N ALA A 80 10.02 9.40 2.23
CA ALA A 80 10.50 9.65 3.58
C ALA A 80 11.87 9.01 3.84
N VAL A 81 12.04 7.74 3.49
CA VAL A 81 13.31 7.01 3.67
C VAL A 81 14.42 7.64 2.83
N LEU A 82 14.17 7.92 1.55
CA LEU A 82 15.16 8.54 0.67
C LEU A 82 15.50 9.97 1.12
N SER A 83 14.52 10.74 1.58
CA SER A 83 14.74 12.10 2.09
C SER A 83 15.60 12.08 3.35
N PHE A 84 15.39 11.11 4.25
CA PHE A 84 16.28 10.89 5.39
C PHE A 84 17.71 10.59 4.92
N GLY A 85 17.88 9.62 4.01
CA GLY A 85 19.22 9.28 3.47
C GLY A 85 19.92 10.44 2.76
N LEU A 86 19.17 11.35 2.11
CA LEU A 86 19.71 12.56 1.48
C LEU A 86 20.10 13.66 2.49
N ALA A 87 19.42 13.71 3.64
CA ALA A 87 19.65 14.70 4.69
C ALA A 87 20.65 14.23 5.76
N ALA A 88 20.93 12.93 5.84
CA ALA A 88 21.85 12.34 6.81
C ALA A 88 23.30 12.75 6.50
N ASP A 89 24.01 13.22 7.53
CA ASP A 89 25.45 13.45 7.48
C ASP A 89 26.23 12.15 7.75
N ASP A 90 27.50 12.10 7.34
CA ASP A 90 28.41 11.02 7.71
C ASP A 90 28.82 11.18 9.19
N VAL A 91 28.23 10.35 10.05
CA VAL A 91 28.46 10.36 11.49
C VAL A 91 29.15 9.06 11.91
N ARG A 92 30.10 9.17 12.85
CA ARG A 92 30.77 7.98 13.41
C ARG A 92 29.75 7.06 14.09
N GLU A 93 29.96 5.75 13.91
CA GLU A 93 29.03 4.69 14.37
C GLU A 93 28.72 4.75 15.87
N GLU A 94 29.63 5.27 16.71
CA GLU A 94 29.44 5.37 18.16
C GLU A 94 28.36 6.39 18.56
N PHE A 95 27.94 7.26 17.63
CA PHE A 95 26.81 8.17 17.82
C PHE A 95 25.48 7.61 17.29
N ALA A 96 25.50 6.46 16.64
CA ALA A 96 24.27 5.85 16.14
C ALA A 96 23.34 5.52 17.31
N THR A 97 22.07 5.89 17.14
CA THR A 97 21.00 5.44 18.01
C THR A 97 20.31 4.24 17.37
N PRO A 98 19.58 3.40 18.13
CA PRO A 98 18.78 2.33 17.53
C PRO A 98 17.81 2.82 16.45
N ILE A 99 17.27 4.03 16.59
CA ILE A 99 16.36 4.63 15.60
C ILE A 99 17.10 5.00 14.32
N SER A 100 18.24 5.70 14.41
CA SER A 100 19.01 6.09 13.23
C SER A 100 19.56 4.86 12.49
N ALA A 101 20.04 3.85 13.21
CA ALA A 101 20.49 2.59 12.62
C ALA A 101 19.37 1.87 11.84
N ALA A 102 18.15 1.82 12.40
CA ALA A 102 17.01 1.23 11.69
C ALA A 102 16.64 2.03 10.42
N LEU A 103 16.74 3.37 10.46
CA LEU A 103 16.53 4.19 9.27
C LEU A 103 17.63 3.96 8.22
N ASP A 104 18.88 3.78 8.63
CA ASP A 104 19.99 3.46 7.71
C ASP A 104 19.78 2.10 7.02
N GLU A 105 19.29 1.08 7.74
CA GLU A 105 18.91 -0.21 7.17
C GLU A 105 17.78 -0.06 6.12
N LEU A 106 16.78 0.78 6.40
CA LEU A 106 15.71 1.10 5.45
C LEU A 106 16.26 1.83 4.23
N VAL A 107 17.16 2.79 4.40
CA VAL A 107 17.83 3.49 3.30
C VAL A 107 18.60 2.51 2.43
N ALA A 108 19.38 1.60 3.03
CA ALA A 108 20.12 0.57 2.30
C ALA A 108 19.18 -0.37 1.52
N SER A 109 18.06 -0.77 2.12
CA SER A 109 17.05 -1.62 1.49
C SER A 109 16.40 -0.93 0.27
N VAL A 110 15.98 0.33 0.43
CA VAL A 110 15.32 1.10 -0.64
C VAL A 110 16.32 1.52 -1.73
N SER A 111 17.53 1.93 -1.37
CA SER A 111 18.55 2.35 -2.33
C SER A 111 19.28 1.20 -3.03
N GLY A 112 19.21 -0.02 -2.47
CA GLY A 112 19.76 -1.24 -3.06
C GLY A 112 18.95 -1.80 -4.25
N GLY A 113 17.73 -1.28 -4.48
CA GLY A 113 16.90 -1.63 -5.64
C GLY A 113 17.35 -0.94 -6.94
N THR A 114 16.60 -1.14 -8.03
CA THR A 114 16.93 -0.52 -9.32
C THR A 114 16.32 0.90 -9.40
N PRO A 115 17.11 1.98 -9.60
CA PRO A 115 16.61 3.36 -9.61
C PRO A 115 15.43 3.60 -10.57
N ARG A 116 15.37 2.86 -11.67
CA ARG A 116 14.28 2.94 -12.65
C ARG A 116 12.92 2.54 -12.08
N VAL A 117 12.86 1.52 -11.23
CA VAL A 117 11.61 1.08 -10.57
C VAL A 117 11.10 2.16 -9.65
N TYR A 118 12.00 2.87 -8.95
CA TYR A 118 11.64 3.99 -8.09
C TYR A 118 11.18 5.22 -8.87
N ALA A 119 11.82 5.54 -10.00
CA ALA A 119 11.38 6.62 -10.87
C ALA A 119 9.97 6.35 -11.41
N ASP A 120 9.68 5.10 -11.78
CA ASP A 120 8.35 4.71 -12.27
C ASP A 120 7.29 4.82 -11.16
N ILE A 121 7.60 4.38 -9.92
CA ILE A 121 6.70 4.53 -8.76
C ILE A 121 6.47 6.01 -8.43
N GLN A 122 7.53 6.82 -8.37
CA GLN A 122 7.44 8.27 -8.10
C GLN A 122 6.62 8.99 -9.17
N SER A 123 6.82 8.65 -10.46
CA SER A 123 6.06 9.24 -11.56
C SER A 123 4.58 8.83 -11.56
N SER A 124 4.26 7.66 -11.00
CA SER A 124 2.90 7.13 -10.92
C SER A 124 2.12 7.66 -9.71
N PHE A 125 2.81 8.09 -8.66
CA PHE A 125 2.21 8.38 -7.34
C PHE A 125 2.80 9.66 -6.69
N GLY A 126 3.03 10.70 -7.49
CA GLY A 126 3.79 11.90 -7.10
C GLY A 126 3.26 12.64 -5.86
N GLU A 127 1.96 12.61 -5.60
CA GLU A 127 1.35 13.30 -4.45
C GLU A 127 1.88 12.81 -3.10
N GLY A 128 2.29 11.54 -3.00
CA GLY A 128 2.90 10.99 -1.79
C GLY A 128 4.22 11.68 -1.41
N THR A 129 5.05 12.01 -2.41
CA THR A 129 6.32 12.71 -2.19
C THR A 129 6.10 14.14 -1.74
N ASP A 130 5.15 14.85 -2.37
CA ASP A 130 4.83 16.23 -2.01
C ASP A 130 4.30 16.32 -0.58
N ARG A 131 3.43 15.38 -0.18
CA ARG A 131 2.92 15.29 1.20
C ARG A 131 4.04 15.14 2.23
N VAL A 132 5.04 14.30 1.96
CA VAL A 132 6.21 14.13 2.86
C VAL A 132 7.02 15.42 2.93
N ALA A 133 7.26 16.07 1.80
CA ALA A 133 8.02 17.31 1.75
C ALA A 133 7.29 18.43 2.52
N ASP A 134 5.97 18.55 2.38
CA ASP A 134 5.15 19.50 3.12
C ASP A 134 5.16 19.24 4.62
N ALA A 135 5.03 17.97 5.04
CA ALA A 135 5.11 17.59 6.45
C ALA A 135 6.49 17.93 7.05
N ALA A 136 7.58 17.69 6.31
CA ALA A 136 8.92 18.05 6.75
C ALA A 136 9.12 19.57 6.87
N ARG A 137 8.55 20.36 5.95
CA ARG A 137 8.57 21.83 6.01
C ARG A 137 7.75 22.35 7.20
N GLU A 138 6.57 21.79 7.44
CA GLU A 138 5.72 22.14 8.59
C GLU A 138 6.46 21.87 9.90
N LEU A 139 7.10 20.70 10.02
CA LEU A 139 7.90 20.34 11.19
C LEU A 139 9.09 21.29 11.40
N ALA A 140 9.80 21.65 10.33
CA ALA A 140 10.94 22.55 10.38
C ALA A 140 10.56 24.00 10.75
N ALA A 141 9.32 24.41 10.47
CA ALA A 141 8.81 25.75 10.77
C ALA A 141 8.06 25.85 12.12
N ALA A 142 7.80 24.73 12.78
CA ALA A 142 7.01 24.67 14.00
C ALA A 142 7.72 25.30 15.21
N ASP A 143 6.98 26.08 15.99
CA ASP A 143 7.37 26.44 17.36
C ASP A 143 7.01 25.31 18.35
N ASP A 144 7.31 25.50 19.64
CA ASP A 144 7.10 24.47 20.67
C ASP A 144 5.65 23.98 20.75
N GLU A 145 4.68 24.89 20.57
CA GLU A 145 3.25 24.55 20.64
C GLU A 145 2.81 23.80 19.39
N ALA A 146 3.16 24.31 18.21
CA ALA A 146 2.86 23.67 16.93
C ALA A 146 3.53 22.29 16.82
N PHE A 147 4.76 22.14 17.30
CA PHE A 147 5.46 20.85 17.35
C PHE A 147 4.71 19.85 18.23
N ALA A 148 4.26 20.27 19.41
CA ALA A 148 3.50 19.40 20.31
C ALA A 148 2.17 18.93 19.69
N ASP A 149 1.52 19.79 18.90
CA ASP A 149 0.32 19.42 18.14
C ASP A 149 0.61 18.43 17.02
N LEU A 150 1.68 18.65 16.24
CA LEU A 150 2.13 17.72 15.21
C LEU A 150 2.47 16.35 15.82
N TYR A 151 3.22 16.34 16.92
CA TYR A 151 3.58 15.12 17.63
C TYR A 151 2.33 14.35 18.09
N ARG A 152 1.37 15.04 18.72
CA ARG A 152 0.10 14.43 19.14
C ARG A 152 -0.72 13.90 17.95
N ARG A 153 -0.67 14.57 16.80
CA ARG A 153 -1.35 14.13 15.58
C ARG A 153 -0.80 12.78 15.11
N VAL A 154 0.52 12.61 15.12
CA VAL A 154 1.17 11.33 14.79
C VAL A 154 0.80 10.27 15.82
N SER A 155 0.92 10.56 17.13
CA SER A 155 0.60 9.56 18.17
C SER A 155 -0.86 9.11 18.19
N ARG A 156 -1.80 9.95 17.72
CA ARG A 156 -3.23 9.60 17.61
C ARG A 156 -3.57 8.88 16.30
N GLY A 157 -2.73 9.01 15.27
CA GLY A 157 -2.85 8.25 14.03
C GLY A 157 -2.70 6.75 14.24
N ASP A 158 -1.94 6.35 15.27
CA ASP A 158 -1.77 4.95 15.69
C ASP A 158 -2.99 4.36 16.45
N ASP A 159 -3.93 5.20 16.93
CA ASP A 159 -5.14 4.79 17.66
C ASP A 159 -6.36 4.57 16.75
N ALA A 160 -6.27 4.88 15.46
CA ALA A 160 -7.29 4.48 14.49
C ALA A 160 -7.03 3.01 14.12
N PRO A 161 -7.91 2.06 14.49
CA PRO A 161 -7.72 0.68 14.08
C PRO A 161 -7.69 0.64 12.55
N ILE A 162 -6.62 0.09 11.98
CA ILE A 162 -6.67 -0.45 10.62
C ILE A 162 -7.80 -1.48 10.67
N ASP A 163 -8.94 -1.17 10.04
CA ASP A 163 -10.16 -2.00 10.08
C ASP A 163 -9.92 -3.31 9.33
N SER A 164 -9.15 -4.19 9.95
CA SER A 164 -9.21 -5.62 9.69
C SER A 164 -10.41 -6.13 10.48
N THR A 165 -11.45 -6.50 9.74
CA THR A 165 -12.59 -7.35 10.14
C THR A 165 -13.95 -6.62 10.21
N ARG A 166 -14.62 -6.50 9.05
CA ARG A 166 -16.08 -6.62 8.98
C ARG A 166 -16.59 -7.23 7.68
N ALA A 167 -16.29 -8.50 7.48
CA ALA A 167 -17.09 -9.38 6.63
C ALA A 167 -17.34 -10.68 7.39
N SER A 168 -18.41 -10.70 8.20
CA SER A 168 -19.11 -11.91 8.65
C SER A 168 -20.32 -11.49 9.49
N ALA A 169 -21.47 -11.37 8.85
CA ALA A 169 -22.78 -11.76 9.40
C ALA A 169 -23.83 -11.55 8.31
N ASP A 170 -23.97 -12.54 7.43
CA ASP A 170 -25.26 -12.79 6.78
C ASP A 170 -25.55 -14.29 6.93
N ASP A 171 -26.22 -14.63 8.03
CA ASP A 171 -26.82 -15.95 8.21
C ASP A 171 -28.33 -15.78 8.04
N ARG A 172 -28.74 -15.96 6.78
CA ARG A 172 -29.91 -16.72 6.33
C ARG A 172 -31.05 -16.88 7.35
N ASP A 173 -32.17 -16.20 7.10
CA ASP A 173 -33.45 -16.90 7.12
C ASP A 173 -34.49 -16.21 6.23
N GLN A 174 -34.80 -16.86 5.11
CA GLN A 174 -35.95 -16.54 4.29
C GLN A 174 -36.47 -17.83 3.67
N THR A 175 -37.33 -18.55 4.39
CA THR A 175 -38.39 -19.33 3.77
C THR A 175 -39.73 -18.99 4.38
N ASP A 176 -40.44 -18.14 3.65
CA ASP A 176 -41.88 -18.00 3.60
C ASP A 176 -42.57 -19.38 3.47
N LYS A 177 -43.53 -19.69 4.35
CA LYS A 177 -44.80 -20.35 4.01
C LYS A 177 -45.90 -19.99 5.01
N HIS A 178 -46.91 -19.31 4.48
CA HIS A 178 -48.28 -19.14 4.98
C HIS A 178 -48.91 -20.35 5.71
N ASP A 179 -49.45 -20.04 6.91
CA ASP A 179 -50.80 -20.30 7.48
C ASP A 179 -51.43 -21.72 7.51
N PRO A 180 -52.38 -22.04 8.44
CA PRO A 180 -53.24 -21.11 9.20
C PRO A 180 -53.49 -21.38 10.71
N VAL A 181 -53.96 -20.32 11.37
CA VAL A 181 -55.10 -20.19 12.31
C VAL A 181 -55.61 -21.46 13.02
N GLU A 182 -55.39 -21.55 14.33
CA GLU A 182 -56.37 -21.36 15.42
C GLU A 182 -55.66 -21.20 16.78
#